data_AF-A0A158E303-F1
#
_entry.id   AF-A0A158E303-F1
#
_cell.length_a   1.000
_cell.length_b   1.000
_cell.length_c   1.000
_cell.angle_alpha   90.00
_cell.angle_beta   90.00
_cell.angle_gamma   90.00
#
_symmetry.space_group_name_H-M   'P 1'
#
loop_
_entity.id
_entity.type
_entity.pdbx_description
1 polymer ?
#
loop_
_entity_poly.entity_id
_entity_poly.type
_entity_poly.pdbx_seq_one_letter_code
_entity_poly.pdbx_strand_id
1 'polypeptide(L)'
;MSAPSHVYTISCVAKMLHEPGEWLEELANVNLEPEDGCLGVIDDLDVPPDEIISITAFTDAGIEALKELVADAKRTGLGTDRGR
;
A
#
# COMPACT_ATOMS: atom_id res chain seq x y z
N MET A 1 20.79 -9.20 -0.36
CA MET A 1 19.35 -9.51 -0.24
C MET A 1 19.03 -9.55 1.24
N SER A 2 18.45 -8.47 1.78
CA SER A 2 17.95 -8.46 3.15
C SER A 2 16.56 -9.08 3.09
N ALA A 3 16.36 -10.22 3.74
CA ALA A 3 15.01 -10.76 3.87
C ALA A 3 14.17 -9.74 4.66
N PRO A 4 13.00 -9.31 4.14
CA PRO A 4 12.14 -8.42 4.88
C PRO A 4 11.77 -9.09 6.19
N SER A 5 12.15 -8.46 7.31
CA SER A 5 11.92 -9.03 8.65
C SER A 5 10.52 -8.70 9.16
N HIS A 6 9.90 -7.65 8.61
CA HIS A 6 8.59 -7.15 8.99
C HIS A 6 7.86 -6.59 7.77
N VAL A 7 6.54 -6.63 7.82
CA VAL A 7 5.64 -5.97 6.88
C VAL A 7 4.71 -5.06 7.65
N TYR A 8 4.32 -3.95 7.04
CA TYR A 8 3.44 -2.95 7.61
C TYR A 8 2.15 -2.92 6.80
N THR A 9 1.01 -3.10 7.46
CA THR A 9 -0.27 -2.99 6.79
C THR A 9 -0.49 -1.59 6.25
N ILE A 10 -1.33 -1.46 5.23
CA ILE A 10 -1.66 -0.18 4.62
C ILE A 10 -2.20 0.84 5.62
N SER A 11 -2.95 0.39 6.63
CA SER A 11 -3.40 1.24 7.74
C SER A 11 -2.25 1.83 8.56
N CYS A 12 -1.14 1.10 8.70
CA CYS A 12 0.06 1.59 9.37
C CYS A 12 0.79 2.60 8.48
N VAL A 13 0.98 2.27 7.21
CA VAL A 13 1.66 3.14 6.23
C VAL A 13 0.89 4.45 5.98
N ALA A 14 -0.44 4.40 5.92
CA ALA A 14 -1.30 5.57 5.84
C ALA A 14 -1.05 6.56 6.99
N LYS A 15 -0.90 6.05 8.21
CA LYS A 15 -0.55 6.87 9.39
C LYS A 15 0.87 7.44 9.28
N MET A 16 1.81 6.68 8.73
CA MET A 16 3.20 7.14 8.54
C MET A 16 3.32 8.23 7.47
N LEU A 17 2.57 8.11 6.38
CA LEU A 17 2.60 9.04 5.25
C LEU A 17 1.61 10.21 5.42
N HIS A 18 0.72 10.15 6.42
CA HIS A 18 -0.39 11.08 6.62
C HIS A 18 -1.32 11.20 5.40
N GLU A 19 -1.49 10.08 4.67
CA GLU A 19 -2.30 9.99 3.46
C GLU A 19 -3.46 9.01 3.62
N PRO A 20 -4.52 9.11 2.80
CA PRO A 20 -5.64 8.18 2.84
C PRO A 20 -5.19 6.76 2.47
N GLY A 21 -5.56 5.76 3.29
CA GLY A 21 -5.23 4.36 3.03
C GLY A 21 -5.75 3.86 1.68
N GLU A 22 -6.99 4.20 1.34
CA GLU A 22 -7.60 3.83 0.04
C GLU A 22 -6.80 4.40 -1.14
N TRP A 23 -6.35 5.65 -1.06
CA TRP A 23 -5.55 6.26 -2.12
C TRP A 23 -4.18 5.63 -2.27
N LEU A 24 -3.53 5.32 -1.14
CA LEU A 24 -2.27 4.56 -1.15
C LEU A 24 -2.46 3.15 -1.73
N GLU A 25 -3.62 2.55 -1.50
CA GLU A 25 -3.95 1.21 -1.99
C GLU A 25 -4.08 1.20 -3.50
N GLU A 26 -4.81 2.17 -4.05
CA GLU A 26 -4.94 2.34 -5.48
C GLU A 26 -3.57 2.61 -6.14
N LEU A 27 -2.77 3.50 -5.54
CA LEU A 27 -1.42 3.81 -6.02
C LEU A 27 -0.53 2.57 -6.05
N ALA A 28 -0.56 1.79 -4.96
CA ALA A 28 0.21 0.57 -4.82
C ALA A 28 -0.25 -0.50 -5.82
N ASN A 29 -1.56 -0.75 -5.93
CA ASN A 29 -2.09 -1.77 -6.84
C ASN A 29 -1.80 -1.46 -8.32
N VAL A 30 -1.67 -0.19 -8.69
CA VAL A 30 -1.40 0.20 -10.08
C VAL A 30 0.09 0.21 -10.41
N ASN A 31 0.96 0.46 -9.43
CA ASN A 31 2.38 0.74 -9.68
C ASN A 31 3.38 -0.17 -8.95
N LEU A 32 2.97 -0.96 -7.96
CA LEU A 32 3.84 -1.82 -7.18
C LEU A 32 3.48 -3.29 -7.39
N GLU A 33 4.48 -4.09 -7.71
CA GLU A 33 4.37 -5.54 -7.78
C GLU A 33 4.77 -6.19 -6.44
N PRO A 34 4.48 -7.50 -6.25
CA PRO A 34 4.96 -8.24 -5.08
C PRO A 34 6.47 -8.18 -4.88
N GLU A 35 7.20 -8.02 -5.97
CA GLU A 35 8.65 -7.94 -6.04
C GLU A 35 9.19 -6.60 -5.51
N ASP A 36 8.40 -5.53 -5.63
CA ASP A 36 8.69 -4.22 -5.02
C ASP A 36 8.37 -4.20 -3.52
N GLY A 37 7.78 -5.28 -3.00
CA GLY A 37 7.46 -5.44 -1.60
C GLY A 37 6.03 -5.00 -1.23
N CYS A 38 5.11 -5.01 -2.19
CA CYS A 38 3.67 -4.88 -1.98
C CYS A 38 3.01 -6.27 -1.89
N LEU A 39 2.52 -6.65 -0.71
CA LEU A 39 2.04 -8.01 -0.44
C LEU A 39 0.61 -7.98 0.07
N GLY A 40 -0.22 -8.92 -0.39
CA GLY A 40 -1.53 -9.18 0.21
C GLY A 40 -1.40 -10.07 1.44
N VAL A 41 -1.85 -9.59 2.59
CA VAL A 41 -1.92 -10.35 3.84
C VAL A 41 -3.34 -10.90 4.01
N ILE A 42 -3.47 -12.22 4.08
CA ILE A 42 -4.74 -12.87 4.39
C ILE A 42 -4.85 -12.95 5.91
N ASP A 43 -5.78 -12.20 6.50
CA ASP A 43 -6.02 -12.16 7.95
C ASP A 43 -6.95 -13.30 8.39
N ASP A 44 -7.94 -13.64 7.57
CA ASP A 44 -8.93 -14.68 7.85
C ASP A 44 -9.04 -15.66 6.67
N LEU A 45 -9.04 -16.96 6.99
CA LEU A 45 -9.20 -18.06 6.03
C LEU A 45 -10.51 -18.84 6.26
N ASP A 46 -11.27 -18.53 7.30
CA ASP A 46 -12.58 -19.10 7.63
C ASP A 46 -13.73 -18.34 6.94
N VAL A 47 -13.42 -17.45 6.01
CA VAL A 47 -14.39 -16.78 5.13
C VAL A 47 -14.54 -17.54 3.80
N PRO A 48 -15.71 -17.48 3.15
CA PRO A 48 -15.90 -18.04 1.82
C PRO A 48 -14.78 -17.58 0.86
N PRO A 49 -14.36 -18.42 -0.12
CA PRO A 49 -13.31 -18.05 -1.07
C PRO A 49 -13.59 -16.76 -1.84
N ASP A 50 -14.87 -16.42 -2.00
CA ASP A 50 -15.36 -15.21 -2.67
C ASP A 50 -15.30 -13.96 -1.77
N GLU A 51 -15.05 -14.14 -0.47
CA GLU A 51 -15.03 -13.11 0.58
C GLU A 51 -13.66 -13.02 1.28
N ILE A 52 -12.61 -13.66 0.76
CA ILE A 52 -11.25 -13.51 1.30
C ILE A 52 -10.82 -12.05 1.15
N ILE A 53 -10.86 -11.31 2.26
CA ILE A 53 -10.37 -9.93 2.33
C ILE A 53 -8.86 -10.01 2.57
N SER A 54 -8.07 -9.75 1.53
CA SER A 54 -6.63 -9.53 1.67
C SER A 54 -6.38 -8.08 2.04
N ILE A 55 -5.54 -7.88 3.06
CA ILE A 55 -5.09 -6.55 3.49
C ILE A 55 -3.76 -6.26 2.80
N THR A 56 -3.72 -5.18 2.03
CA THR A 56 -2.48 -4.72 1.42
C THR A 56 -1.45 -4.34 2.50
N ALA A 57 -0.23 -4.86 2.39
CA ALA A 57 0.88 -4.61 3.29
C ALA A 57 2.19 -4.38 2.52
N PHE A 58 3.12 -3.68 3.15
CA PHE A 58 4.34 -3.22 2.53
C PHE A 58 5.55 -3.62 3.36
N THR A 59 6.61 -4.05 2.71
CA THR A 59 7.94 -4.15 3.33
C THR A 59 8.58 -2.76 3.45
N ASP A 60 9.71 -2.63 4.16
CA ASP A 60 10.45 -1.37 4.20
C ASP A 60 10.80 -0.86 2.80
N ALA A 61 11.18 -1.76 1.87
CA ALA A 61 11.46 -1.41 0.48
C ALA A 61 10.19 -0.94 -0.26
N GLY A 62 9.06 -1.62 -0.05
CA GLY A 62 7.78 -1.24 -0.64
C GLY A 62 7.28 0.11 -0.13
N ILE A 63 7.54 0.45 1.13
CA ILE A 63 7.23 1.78 1.69
C ILE A 63 8.08 2.85 1.03
N GLU A 64 9.38 2.63 0.82
CA GLU A 64 10.23 3.60 0.12
C GLU A 64 9.78 3.80 -1.33
N ALA A 65 9.46 2.73 -2.05
CA ALA A 65 8.90 2.82 -3.40
C ALA A 65 7.55 3.57 -3.42
N LEU A 66 6.66 3.27 -2.47
CA LEU A 66 5.38 3.95 -2.33
C LEU A 66 5.56 5.44 -2.02
N LYS A 67 6.54 5.84 -1.21
CA LYS A 67 6.85 7.26 -0.95
C LYS A 67 7.23 8.00 -2.24
N GLU A 68 8.03 7.38 -3.10
CA GLU A 68 8.40 7.97 -4.39
C GLU A 68 7.17 8.13 -5.29
N LEU A 69 6.33 7.09 -5.38
CA LEU A 69 5.08 7.13 -6.14
C LEU A 69 4.12 8.21 -5.62
N VAL A 70 3.95 8.32 -4.31
CA VAL A 70 3.15 9.38 -3.68
C VAL A 70 3.69 10.77 -4.02
N ALA A 71 5.02 10.94 -3.99
CA ALA A 71 5.66 12.21 -4.34
C ALA A 71 5.46 12.54 -5.83
N ASP A 72 5.51 11.55 -6.71
CA ASP A 72 5.32 11.73 -8.14
C ASP A 72 3.84 11.98 -8.51
N ALA A 73 2.91 11.25 -7.88
CA ALA A 73 1.46 11.47 -8.02
C ALA A 73 1.05 12.88 -7.58
N LYS A 74 1.62 13.37 -6.47
CA LYS A 74 1.41 14.76 -6.02
C LYS A 74 1.99 15.78 -7.00
N ARG A 75 3.10 15.46 -7.68
CA ARG A 75 3.74 16.34 -8.67
C ARG A 75 2.97 16.39 -9.98
N THR A 76 2.39 15.27 -10.40
CA THR A 76 1.58 15.16 -11.62
C THR A 76 0.15 15.67 -11.44
N GLY A 77 -0.25 16.06 -10.23
CA GLY A 77 -1.57 16.63 -9.97
C GLY A 77 -2.68 15.59 -9.83
N LEU A 78 -2.33 14.30 -9.74
CA LEU A 78 -3.19 13.23 -9.19
C LEU A 78 -3.31 13.35 -7.66
N GLY A 79 -3.12 14.56 -7.12
CA GLY A 79 -3.26 14.86 -5.72
C GLY A 79 -4.75 14.81 -5.39
N THR A 80 -5.10 13.88 -4.50
CA THR A 80 -6.36 13.77 -3.76
C THR A 80 -7.25 15.00 -3.97
N ASP A 81 -8.33 14.86 -4.72
CA ASP A 81 -9.37 15.88 -4.84
C ASP A 81 -9.91 16.15 -3.42
N ARG A 82 -9.27 17.08 -2.71
CA ARG A 82 -9.86 17.74 -1.56
C ARG A 82 -10.79 18.79 -2.14
N GLY A 83 -11.95 18.31 -2.59
CA GLY A 83 -13.10 19.11 -2.93
C GLY A 83 -13.33 20.17 -1.84
N ARG A 84 -13.41 21.40 -2.28
CA ARG A 84 -13.63 22.62 -1.50
C ARG A 84 -15.13 22.84 -1.26
#